data_AF-A0A821P672-F1
#
_entry.id   AF-A0A821P672-F1
#
_cell.length_a   1.000
_cell.length_b   1.000
_cell.length_c   1.000
_cell.angle_alpha   90.00
_cell.angle_beta   90.00
_cell.angle_gamma   90.00
#
_symmetry.space_group_name_H-M   'P 1'
#
loop_
_entity.id
_entity.type
_entity.pdbx_description
1 polymer ?
#
loop_
_entity_poly.entity_id
_entity_poly.type
_entity_poly.pdbx_seq_one_letter_code
_entity_poly.pdbx_strand_id
1 'polypeptide(L)'
;MFCDYYNASNGTYCKRLRVMCPEHFKDPKVIDTDVCGCPLVKNVFDPTGEFCRAPKKSCLRHYQWEKLRRAEIDMERVRQWLRLDELVEQERSIRLAMASRAGVLGLMLHSTYNHEMVERITKANENGKLKETS
;
A
#
# COMPACT_ATOMS: atom_id res chain seq x y z
N MET A 1 -8.71 5.08 12.46
CA MET A 1 -9.81 4.14 12.10
C MET A 1 -10.10 3.19 13.24
N PHE A 2 -9.06 2.66 13.86
CA PHE A 2 -9.18 1.92 15.11
C PHE A 2 -9.44 2.83 16.30
N CYS A 3 -9.83 2.21 17.41
CA CYS A 3 -10.16 2.86 18.66
C CYS A 3 -8.92 3.47 19.34
N ASP A 4 -7.79 2.77 19.30
CA ASP A 4 -6.49 3.20 19.84
C ASP A 4 -6.52 3.66 21.31
N TYR A 5 -7.53 3.23 22.08
CA TYR A 5 -7.57 3.46 23.52
C TYR A 5 -6.50 2.59 24.20
N TYR A 6 -5.63 3.20 24.99
CA TYR A 6 -4.58 2.49 25.71
C TYR A 6 -5.12 1.86 26.99
N ASN A 7 -5.02 0.53 27.09
CA ASN A 7 -5.30 -0.18 28.33
C ASN A 7 -4.00 -0.36 29.13
N ALA A 8 -3.88 0.43 30.20
CA ALA A 8 -2.74 0.39 31.12
C ALA A 8 -2.63 -0.93 31.91
N SER A 9 -3.73 -1.66 32.13
CA SER A 9 -3.68 -2.93 32.89
C SER A 9 -2.90 -4.01 32.13
N ASN A 10 -3.03 -4.01 30.80
CA ASN A 10 -2.47 -5.05 29.94
C ASN A 10 -1.38 -4.50 29.00
N GLY A 11 -1.05 -3.20 29.08
CA GLY A 11 -0.05 -2.54 28.23
C GLY A 11 -0.38 -2.54 26.73
N THR A 12 -1.65 -2.63 26.34
CA THR A 12 -2.07 -2.82 24.94
C THR A 12 -3.08 -1.77 24.48
N TYR A 13 -3.06 -1.45 23.19
CA TYR A 13 -4.04 -0.56 22.56
C TYR A 13 -5.24 -1.34 22.02
N CYS A 14 -6.44 -0.76 22.13
CA CYS A 14 -7.66 -1.32 21.59
C CYS A 14 -7.64 -1.34 20.05
N LYS A 15 -7.60 -2.54 19.46
CA LYS A 15 -7.56 -2.76 18.01
C LYS A 15 -8.93 -2.86 17.33
N ARG A 16 -10.03 -2.64 18.06
CA ARG A 16 -11.38 -2.62 17.45
C ARG A 16 -11.53 -1.37 16.58
N LEU A 17 -12.33 -1.44 15.51
CA LEU A 17 -12.72 -0.24 14.78
C LEU A 17 -13.36 0.75 15.75
N ARG A 18 -12.98 2.03 15.66
CA ARG A 18 -13.48 3.07 16.58
C ARG A 18 -14.99 3.06 16.63
N VAL A 19 -15.65 3.09 15.47
CA VAL A 19 -17.12 3.13 15.37
C VAL A 19 -17.82 1.88 15.88
N MET A 20 -17.11 0.75 16.04
CA MET A 20 -17.66 -0.51 16.55
C MET A 20 -17.18 -0.86 17.96
N CYS A 21 -16.38 -0.02 18.61
CA CYS A 21 -15.80 -0.35 19.90
C CYS A 21 -16.83 -0.15 21.03
N PRO A 22 -17.32 -1.22 21.68
CA PRO A 22 -18.39 -1.09 22.69
C PRO A 22 -17.93 -0.38 23.97
N GLU A 23 -16.63 -0.44 24.27
CA GLU A 23 -16.05 0.07 25.52
C GLU A 23 -15.72 1.56 25.45
N HIS A 24 -15.22 2.03 24.30
CA HIS A 24 -14.59 3.35 24.18
C HIS A 24 -15.27 4.26 23.17
N PHE A 25 -16.27 3.78 22.44
CA PHE A 25 -17.06 4.60 21.53
C PHE A 25 -18.41 4.90 22.13
N LYS A 26 -18.71 6.20 22.24
CA LYS A 26 -20.02 6.67 22.70
C LYS A 26 -20.87 7.02 21.49
N ASP A 27 -21.94 6.27 21.28
CA ASP A 27 -22.91 6.59 20.23
C ASP A 27 -23.50 7.99 20.46
N PRO A 28 -23.61 8.82 19.42
CA PRO A 28 -24.24 10.13 19.53
C PRO A 28 -25.70 10.01 19.94
N LYS A 29 -26.19 10.99 20.72
CA LYS A 29 -27.58 11.00 21.19
C LYS A 29 -28.52 11.20 20.00
N VAL A 30 -29.41 10.24 19.79
CA VAL A 30 -30.44 10.29 18.75
C VAL A 30 -31.65 11.09 19.25
N ILE A 31 -31.99 12.16 18.56
CA ILE A 31 -33.15 13.03 18.83
C ILE A 31 -34.41 12.36 18.25
N ASP A 32 -35.59 12.68 18.79
CA ASP A 32 -36.86 12.10 18.30
C ASP A 32 -37.20 12.48 16.86
N THR A 33 -36.65 13.61 16.37
CA THR A 33 -36.79 14.07 14.99
C THR A 33 -35.81 13.41 14.03
N ASP A 34 -34.85 12.62 14.53
CA ASP A 34 -33.87 11.96 13.68
C ASP A 34 -34.53 10.84 12.88
N VAL A 35 -34.35 10.93 11.56
CA VAL A 35 -34.75 9.90 10.61
C VAL A 35 -33.59 8.94 10.36
N CYS A 36 -33.91 7.74 9.90
CA CYS A 36 -32.94 6.73 9.51
C CYS A 36 -31.93 7.30 8.51
N GLY A 37 -32.37 7.89 7.40
CA GLY A 37 -31.48 8.51 6.42
C GLY A 37 -30.76 7.54 5.49
N CYS A 38 -31.01 6.22 5.56
CA CYS A 38 -30.44 5.25 4.63
C CYS A 38 -30.84 5.60 3.19
N PRO A 39 -29.88 5.79 2.25
CA PRO A 39 -30.19 6.07 0.86
C PRO A 39 -31.03 4.95 0.25
N LEU A 40 -32.12 5.33 -0.41
CA LEU A 40 -32.90 4.39 -1.20
C LEU A 40 -32.24 4.26 -2.57
N VAL A 41 -32.10 3.02 -3.02
CA VAL A 41 -31.48 2.70 -4.30
C VAL A 41 -32.45 1.88 -5.14
N LYS A 42 -32.48 2.15 -6.44
CA LYS A 42 -33.16 1.31 -7.43
C LYS A 42 -32.11 0.37 -8.02
N ASN A 43 -32.48 -0.89 -8.24
CA ASN A 43 -31.56 -1.90 -8.79
C ASN A 43 -30.20 -1.98 -8.06
N VAL A 44 -30.19 -1.78 -6.73
CA VAL A 44 -29.00 -1.82 -5.84
C VAL A 44 -27.97 -0.70 -6.04
N PHE A 45 -27.85 -0.14 -7.24
CA PHE A 45 -26.78 0.80 -7.58
C PHE A 45 -27.26 2.19 -7.99
N ASP A 46 -28.52 2.34 -8.41
CA ASP A 46 -29.03 3.61 -8.92
C ASP A 46 -29.51 4.48 -7.75
N PRO A 47 -28.85 5.60 -7.43
CA PRO A 47 -29.30 6.48 -6.36
C PRO A 47 -30.62 7.12 -6.79
N THR A 48 -31.67 6.95 -5.98
CA THR A 48 -32.98 7.58 -6.27
C THR A 48 -33.03 9.03 -5.83
N GLY A 49 -32.04 9.50 -5.08
CA GLY A 49 -32.06 10.80 -4.39
C GLY A 49 -32.96 10.82 -3.15
N GLU A 50 -33.67 9.71 -2.88
CA GLU A 50 -34.52 9.56 -1.71
C GLU A 50 -33.78 8.83 -0.57
N PHE A 51 -34.28 8.99 0.65
CA PHE A 51 -33.74 8.36 1.84
C PHE A 51 -34.85 7.83 2.74
N CYS A 52 -34.51 6.87 3.59
CA CYS A 52 -35.45 6.30 4.54
C CYS A 52 -35.87 7.34 5.60
N ARG A 53 -37.16 7.69 5.63
CA ARG A 53 -37.74 8.65 6.58
C ARG A 53 -38.28 8.02 7.88
N ALA A 54 -38.10 6.71 8.06
CA ALA A 54 -38.52 6.06 9.31
C ALA A 54 -37.74 6.64 10.50
N PRO A 55 -38.33 6.74 11.70
CA PRO A 55 -37.61 7.22 12.89
C PRO A 55 -36.35 6.38 13.14
N LYS A 56 -35.22 7.04 13.39
CA LYS A 56 -33.92 6.37 13.54
C LYS A 56 -33.92 5.32 14.65
N LYS A 57 -34.67 5.57 15.73
CA LYS A 57 -34.79 4.68 16.90
C LYS A 57 -35.56 3.39 16.61
N SER A 58 -36.46 3.37 15.63
CA SER A 58 -37.38 2.25 15.37
C SER A 58 -37.26 1.69 13.95
N CYS A 59 -36.29 2.15 13.15
CA CYS A 59 -36.09 1.64 11.80
C CYS A 59 -35.50 0.22 11.82
N LEU A 60 -36.34 -0.79 11.64
CA LEU A 60 -35.92 -2.20 11.59
C LEU A 60 -35.33 -2.60 10.22
N ARG A 61 -35.67 -1.90 9.15
CA ARG A 61 -35.15 -2.18 7.80
C ARG A 61 -33.65 -1.86 7.65
N HIS A 62 -33.18 -0.85 8.38
CA HIS A 62 -31.82 -0.30 8.25
C HIS A 62 -31.19 -0.13 9.63
N TYR A 63 -31.22 -1.20 10.41
CA TYR A 63 -30.76 -1.20 11.80
C TYR A 63 -29.32 -0.68 11.89
N GLN A 64 -29.14 0.45 12.59
CA GLN A 64 -27.85 1.11 12.79
C GLN A 64 -27.03 1.31 11.49
N TRP A 65 -27.68 1.53 10.35
CA TRP A 65 -27.01 1.53 9.04
C TRP A 65 -25.84 2.52 8.94
N GLU A 66 -25.92 3.71 9.54
CA GLU A 66 -24.81 4.67 9.53
C GLU A 66 -23.56 4.08 10.19
N LYS A 67 -23.75 3.41 11.33
CA LYS A 67 -22.68 2.77 12.11
C LYS A 67 -22.05 1.64 11.32
N LEU A 68 -22.89 0.78 10.73
CA LEU A 68 -22.45 -0.34 9.90
C LEU A 68 -21.76 0.13 8.62
N ARG A 69 -22.32 1.12 7.93
CA ARG A 69 -21.75 1.69 6.71
C ARG A 69 -20.40 2.36 6.99
N ARG A 70 -20.27 3.06 8.11
CA ARG A 70 -18.98 3.64 8.51
C ARG A 70 -17.95 2.57 8.81
N ALA A 71 -18.35 1.48 9.48
CA ALA A 71 -17.48 0.33 9.75
C ALA A 71 -17.01 -0.36 8.46
N GLU A 72 -17.92 -0.56 7.50
CA GLU A 72 -17.62 -1.10 6.17
C GLU A 72 -16.57 -0.25 5.43
N ILE A 73 -16.77 1.08 5.39
CA ILE A 73 -15.82 2.01 4.76
C ILE A 73 -14.45 1.95 5.46
N ASP A 74 -14.43 1.92 6.79
CA ASP A 74 -13.17 1.84 7.53
C ASP A 74 -12.46 0.49 7.32
N MET A 75 -13.18 -0.62 7.20
CA MET A 75 -12.60 -1.91 6.81
C MET A 75 -12.03 -1.89 5.40
N GLU A 76 -12.75 -1.29 4.46
CA GLU A 76 -12.26 -1.20 3.08
C GLU A 76 -10.98 -0.37 3.01
N ARG A 77 -10.93 0.77 3.71
CA ARG A 77 -9.69 1.53 3.87
C ARG A 77 -8.56 0.66 4.41
N VAL A 78 -8.77 -0.09 5.50
CA VAL A 78 -7.73 -0.99 6.06
C VAL A 78 -7.24 -2.00 5.02
N ARG A 79 -8.12 -2.60 4.21
CA ARG A 79 -7.72 -3.51 3.12
C ARG A 79 -6.85 -2.81 2.10
N GLN A 80 -7.23 -1.60 1.69
CA GLN A 80 -6.45 -0.81 0.73
C GLN A 80 -5.07 -0.44 1.30
N TRP A 81 -4.98 -0.09 2.58
CA TRP A 81 -3.71 0.16 3.26
C TRP A 81 -2.80 -1.08 3.26
N LEU A 82 -3.33 -2.26 3.63
CA LEU A 82 -2.55 -3.50 3.58
C LEU A 82 -2.07 -3.83 2.17
N ARG A 83 -2.89 -3.58 1.16
CA ARG A 83 -2.50 -3.78 -0.24
C ARG A 83 -1.39 -2.82 -0.66
N LEU A 84 -1.44 -1.56 -0.23
CA LEU A 84 -0.38 -0.59 -0.48
C LEU A 84 0.94 -1.01 0.15
N ASP A 85 0.93 -1.45 1.42
CA ASP A 85 2.13 -1.93 2.11
C ASP A 85 2.77 -3.12 1.36
N GLU A 86 1.95 -4.08 0.91
CA GLU A 86 2.42 -5.21 0.10
C GLU A 86 3.08 -4.75 -1.20
N LEU A 87 2.45 -3.82 -1.92
CA LEU A 87 2.96 -3.29 -3.18
C LEU A 87 4.28 -2.51 -3.00
N VAL A 88 4.40 -1.73 -1.92
CA VAL A 88 5.63 -0.99 -1.60
C VAL A 88 6.77 -1.95 -1.29
N GLU A 89 6.52 -3.02 -0.54
CA GLU A 89 7.56 -4.02 -0.26
C GLU A 89 7.95 -4.81 -1.52
N GLN A 90 6.99 -5.12 -2.39
CA GLN A 90 7.27 -5.71 -3.71
C GLN A 90 8.15 -4.79 -4.57
N GLU A 91 7.83 -3.49 -4.63
CA GLU A 91 8.63 -2.51 -5.35
C GLU A 91 10.05 -2.44 -4.80
N ARG A 92 10.20 -2.39 -3.47
CA ARG A 92 11.51 -2.39 -2.80
C ARG A 92 12.33 -3.62 -3.18
N SER A 93 11.72 -4.80 -3.12
CA SER A 93 12.37 -6.06 -3.49
C SER A 93 12.86 -6.05 -4.94
N ILE A 94 12.02 -5.59 -5.88
CA ILE A 94 12.37 -5.48 -7.30
C ILE A 94 13.52 -4.49 -7.49
N ARG A 95 13.47 -3.30 -6.87
CA ARG A 95 14.54 -2.29 -6.97
C ARG A 95 15.88 -2.83 -6.45
N LEU A 96 15.87 -3.56 -5.33
CA LEU A 96 17.07 -4.21 -4.80
C LEU A 96 17.62 -5.27 -5.76
N ALA A 97 16.74 -6.09 -6.36
CA ALA A 97 17.13 -7.10 -7.35
C ALA A 97 17.68 -6.46 -8.65
N MET A 98 17.16 -5.31 -9.06
CA MET A 98 17.70 -4.56 -10.21
C MET A 98 19.09 -3.99 -9.90
N ALA A 99 19.27 -3.40 -8.71
CA ALA A 99 20.55 -2.85 -8.29
C ALA A 99 21.65 -3.93 -8.19
N SER A 100 21.31 -5.10 -7.64
CA SER A 100 22.27 -6.22 -7.55
C SER A 100 22.69 -6.74 -8.93
N ARG A 101 21.77 -6.81 -9.89
CA ARG A 101 22.08 -7.18 -11.29
C ARG A 101 22.99 -6.16 -11.98
N ALA A 102 22.80 -4.86 -11.76
CA ALA A 102 23.68 -3.84 -12.30
C ALA A 102 25.13 -3.97 -11.78
N GLY A 103 25.30 -4.38 -10.51
CA GLY A 103 26.60 -4.72 -9.94
C GLY A 103 27.27 -5.92 -10.63
N VAL A 104 26.48 -6.94 -11.01
CA VAL A 104 26.98 -8.10 -11.79
C VAL A 104 27.39 -7.70 -13.21
N LEU A 105 26.64 -6.82 -13.87
CA LEU A 105 27.04 -6.30 -15.19
C LEU A 105 28.42 -5.63 -15.15
N GLY A 106 28.72 -4.85 -14.11
CA GLY A 106 30.07 -4.29 -13.90
C GLY A 106 31.15 -5.36 -13.73
N LEU A 107 30.84 -6.46 -13.04
CA LEU A 107 31.73 -7.62 -12.91
C LEU A 107 31.83 -8.45 -14.20
N MET A 108 30.80 -8.52 -15.03
CA MET A 108 30.85 -9.22 -16.32
C MET A 108 31.53 -8.37 -17.41
N LEU A 109 31.48 -7.04 -17.28
CA LEU A 109 32.01 -6.08 -18.25
C LEU A 109 33.33 -5.45 -17.82
N HIS A 110 33.96 -5.91 -16.73
CA HIS A 110 35.34 -5.54 -16.46
C HIS A 110 36.18 -6.01 -17.65
N SER A 111 36.73 -5.07 -18.43
CA SER A 111 37.59 -5.43 -19.55
C SER A 111 38.81 -6.17 -18.99
N THR A 112 38.94 -7.46 -19.29
CA THR A 112 40.17 -8.19 -18.98
C THR A 112 41.24 -7.73 -19.97
N TYR A 113 42.07 -6.78 -19.52
CA TYR A 113 43.23 -6.33 -20.29
C TYR A 113 44.28 -7.44 -20.28
N ASN A 114 44.43 -8.17 -21.38
CA ASN A 114 45.49 -9.16 -21.50
C ASN A 114 46.82 -8.43 -21.76
N HIS A 115 47.56 -8.14 -20.69
CA HIS A 115 48.86 -7.47 -20.74
C HIS A 115 49.86 -8.17 -21.66
N GLU A 116 49.82 -9.50 -21.76
CA GLU A 116 50.73 -10.28 -22.61
C GLU A 116 50.47 -10.04 -24.11
N MET A 117 49.19 -9.98 -24.51
CA MET A 117 48.80 -9.67 -25.90
C MET A 117 49.20 -8.25 -26.28
N VAL A 118 49.02 -7.30 -25.36
CA VAL A 118 49.40 -5.89 -25.58
C VAL A 118 50.91 -5.75 -25.72
N GLU A 119 51.68 -6.46 -24.90
CA GLU A 119 53.14 -6.44 -24.96
C GLU A 119 53.66 -7.04 -26.28
N ARG A 120 53.00 -8.10 -26.78
CA ARG A 120 53.31 -8.68 -28.10
C ARG A 120 52.98 -7.72 -29.25
N ILE A 121 51.84 -7.02 -29.17
CA ILE A 121 51.42 -6.05 -30.21
C ILE A 121 52.34 -4.82 -30.23
N THR A 122 52.74 -4.31 -29.07
CA THR A 122 53.66 -3.17 -28.96
C THR A 122 55.05 -3.53 -29.51
N LYS A 123 55.61 -4.67 -29.12
CA LYS A 123 56.88 -5.18 -29.67
C LYS A 123 56.81 -5.43 -31.19
N ALA A 124 55.70 -5.95 -31.70
CA ALA A 124 55.50 -6.15 -33.14
C ALA A 124 55.45 -4.82 -33.91
N ASN A 125 54.79 -3.79 -33.37
CA ASN A 125 54.72 -2.46 -33.96
C ASN A 125 56.07 -1.73 -33.94
N GLU A 126 56.87 -1.91 -32.89
CA GLU A 126 58.24 -1.37 -32.81
C GLU A 126 59.16 -2.03 -33.85
N ASN A 127 59.06 -3.35 -33.99
CA ASN A 127 59.82 -4.11 -34.99
C ASN A 127 59.38 -3.82 -36.44
N GLY A 128 58.10 -3.49 -36.66
CA GLY A 128 57.59 -3.04 -37.95
C GLY A 128 58.15 -1.68 -38.36
N LYS A 129 58.19 -0.72 -37.43
CA LYS A 129 58.76 0.62 -37.67
C LYS A 129 60.25 0.61 -37.99
N LEU A 130 61.03 -0.28 -37.36
CA LEU A 130 62.46 -0.44 -37.63
C LEU A 130 62.75 -0.98 -39.05
N LYS A 131 61.82 -1.77 -39.62
CA LYS A 131 61.96 -2.33 -40.97
C LYS A 131 61.55 -1.35 -42.07
N GLU A 132 60.70 -0.37 -41.79
CA GLU A 132 60.33 0.68 -42.75
C GLU A 132 61.38 1.80 -42.84
N THR A 133 62.33 1.86 -41.91
CA THR A 133 63.41 2.87 -41.86
C THR A 133 64.79 2.36 -42.32
N SER A 134 64.87 1.19 -42.97
CA SER A 134 66.12 0.64 -43.54
C SER A 134 66.06 0.54 -45.06
#